data_AF-B9L4M0-F1
#
_entry.id   AF-B9L4M0-F1
#
_cell.length_a   1.000
_cell.length_b   1.000
_cell.length_c   1.000
_cell.angle_alpha   90.00
_cell.angle_beta   90.00
_cell.angle_gamma   90.00
#
_symmetry.space_group_name_H-M   'P 1'
#
loop_
_entity.id
_entity.type
_entity.pdbx_description
1 polymer ?
#
loop_
_entity_poly.entity_id
_entity_poly.type
_entity_poly.pdbx_seq_one_letter_code
_entity_poly.pdbx_strand_id
1 'polypeptide(L)'
;MRLFRAFAAGTLGIVGGILLFAWLVASFVLDLLAIYLTFGGLGVLLGIVLAPIVFVIAPWYAGLAHGFWWPLIVEYGGLIVLALLFFLTEKLLGAPD
;
A
#
# COMPACT_ATOMS: atom_id res chain seq x y z
N MET A 1 -33.16 8.33 -5.19
CA MET A 1 -32.10 8.24 -4.16
C MET A 1 -31.24 6.98 -4.26
N ARG A 2 -31.81 5.78 -4.49
CA ARG A 2 -31.03 4.53 -4.66
C ARG A 2 -30.00 4.56 -5.80
N LEU A 3 -30.39 5.04 -6.99
CA LEU A 3 -29.49 5.12 -8.15
C LEU A 3 -28.26 6.02 -7.90
N PHE A 4 -28.47 7.16 -7.25
CA PHE A 4 -27.39 8.10 -6.90
C PHE A 4 -26.39 7.48 -5.91
N ARG A 5 -26.88 6.74 -4.90
CA ARG A 5 -26.03 6.02 -3.96
C ARG A 5 -25.22 4.90 -4.63
N ALA A 6 -25.84 4.14 -5.53
CA ALA A 6 -25.15 3.09 -6.29
C ALA A 6 -24.05 3.66 -7.19
N PHE A 7 -24.31 4.76 -7.87
CA PHE A 7 -23.31 5.45 -8.69
C PHE A 7 -22.15 5.99 -7.85
N ALA A 8 -22.44 6.67 -6.73
CA ALA A 8 -21.42 7.19 -5.82
C ALA A 8 -20.54 6.07 -5.23
N ALA A 9 -21.14 4.94 -4.83
CA ALA A 9 -20.39 3.78 -4.35
C ALA A 9 -19.49 3.18 -5.44
N GLY A 10 -19.97 3.07 -6.68
CA GLY A 10 -19.16 2.59 -7.81
C GLY A 10 -17.96 3.49 -8.11
N THR A 11 -18.16 4.81 -8.15
CA THR A 11 -17.07 5.77 -8.36
C THR A 11 -16.04 5.72 -7.24
N LEU A 12 -16.48 5.65 -5.98
CA LEU A 12 -15.59 5.55 -4.82
C LEU A 12 -14.82 4.25 -4.79
N GLY A 13 -15.42 3.13 -5.20
CA GLY A 13 -14.73 1.85 -5.35
C GLY A 13 -13.58 1.92 -6.36
N ILE A 14 -13.81 2.56 -7.51
CA ILE A 14 -12.77 2.76 -8.53
C ILE A 14 -11.64 3.65 -8.00
N VAL A 15 -11.99 4.80 -7.40
CA VAL A 15 -11.01 5.72 -6.82
C VAL A 15 -10.20 5.03 -5.72
N GLY A 16 -10.86 4.31 -4.82
CA GLY A 16 -10.22 3.53 -3.76
C GLY A 16 -9.28 2.47 -4.31
N GLY A 17 -9.68 1.74 -5.36
CA GLY A 17 -8.83 0.76 -6.04
C GLY A 17 -7.58 1.37 -6.67
N ILE A 18 -7.72 2.54 -7.32
CA ILE A 18 -6.58 3.28 -7.90
C ILE A 18 -5.63 3.74 -6.79
N LEU A 19 -6.17 4.29 -5.70
CA LEU A 19 -5.37 4.75 -4.56
C LEU A 19 -4.63 3.58 -3.89
N LEU A 20 -5.29 2.44 -3.70
CA LEU A 20 -4.68 1.23 -3.15
C LEU A 20 -3.54 0.74 -4.05
N PHE A 21 -3.76 0.68 -5.36
CA PHE A 21 -2.74 0.24 -6.31
C PHE A 21 -1.55 1.21 -6.35
N ALA A 22 -1.81 2.52 -6.40
CA ALA A 22 -0.77 3.53 -6.37
C ALA A 22 0.04 3.46 -5.06
N TRP A 23 -0.62 3.24 -3.93
CA TRP A 23 0.04 3.05 -2.63
C TRP A 23 0.89 1.78 -2.58
N LEU A 24 0.40 0.64 -3.10
CA LEU A 24 1.17 -0.60 -3.21
C LEU A 24 2.45 -0.39 -4.01
N VAL A 25 2.33 0.23 -5.19
CA VAL A 25 3.48 0.52 -6.06
C VAL A 25 4.46 1.47 -5.37
N ALA A 26 3.97 2.55 -4.76
CA ALA A 26 4.83 3.51 -4.07
C ALA A 26 5.58 2.88 -2.89
N SER A 27 4.92 2.04 -2.09
CA SER A 27 5.53 1.32 -0.96
C SER A 27 6.61 0.35 -1.46
N PHE A 28 6.29 -0.44 -2.49
CA PHE A 28 7.26 -1.37 -3.06
C PHE A 28 8.47 -0.68 -3.69
N VAL A 29 8.30 0.50 -4.28
CA VAL A 29 9.43 1.30 -4.78
C VAL A 29 10.36 1.74 -3.65
N LEU A 30 9.83 2.07 -2.47
CA LEU A 30 10.66 2.41 -1.30
C LEU A 30 11.45 1.20 -0.80
N ASP A 31 10.87 0.00 -0.84
CA ASP A 31 11.57 -1.25 -0.52
C ASP A 31 12.68 -1.55 -1.53
N LEU A 32 12.38 -1.41 -2.82
CA LEU A 32 13.38 -1.60 -3.88
C LEU A 32 14.50 -0.57 -3.78
N LEU A 33 14.21 0.66 -3.36
CA LEU A 33 15.23 1.65 -3.07
C LEU A 33 16.12 1.21 -1.90
N ALA A 34 15.54 0.73 -0.79
CA ALA A 34 16.30 0.21 0.34
C ALA A 34 17.19 -0.99 -0.06
N ILE A 35 16.64 -1.88 -0.89
CA ILE A 35 17.37 -3.01 -1.46
C ILE A 35 18.49 -2.52 -2.38
N TYR A 36 18.24 -1.55 -3.26
CA TYR A 36 19.25 -1.00 -4.16
C TYR A 36 20.43 -0.40 -3.39
N LEU A 37 20.14 0.38 -2.35
CA LEU A 37 21.17 1.01 -1.52
C LEU A 37 22.02 -0.03 -0.76
N THR A 38 21.47 -1.21 -0.48
CA THR A 38 22.16 -2.28 0.26
C THR A 38 22.86 -3.30 -0.63
N PHE A 39 22.18 -3.75 -1.69
CA PHE A 39 22.55 -4.90 -2.52
C PHE A 39 22.73 -4.55 -4.01
N GLY A 40 22.53 -3.29 -4.40
CA GLY A 40 22.66 -2.82 -5.77
C GLY A 40 21.59 -3.34 -6.73
N GLY A 41 21.86 -3.21 -8.04
CA GLY A 41 20.88 -3.54 -9.09
C GLY A 41 20.47 -5.01 -9.16
N LEU A 42 21.37 -5.95 -8.83
CA LEU A 42 21.01 -7.37 -8.75
C LEU A 42 20.05 -7.65 -7.59
N GLY A 43 20.22 -6.94 -6.47
CA GLY A 43 19.26 -6.97 -5.37
C GLY A 43 17.87 -6.53 -5.81
N VAL A 44 17.77 -5.45 -6.59
CA VAL A 44 16.48 -4.97 -7.12
C VAL A 44 15.80 -6.01 -8.01
N LEU A 45 16.57 -6.66 -8.90
CA LEU A 45 16.02 -7.71 -9.77
C LEU A 45 15.47 -8.89 -8.95
N LEU A 46 16.23 -9.37 -7.96
CA LEU A 46 15.76 -10.41 -7.05
C LEU A 46 14.56 -9.93 -6.23
N GLY A 47 14.54 -8.66 -5.83
CA GLY A 47 13.44 -8.08 -5.07
C GLY A 47 12.14 -8.01 -5.85
N ILE A 48 12.19 -7.76 -7.15
CA ILE A 48 11.03 -7.84 -8.05
C ILE A 48 10.52 -9.28 -8.18
N VAL A 49 11.42 -10.25 -8.36
CA VAL A 49 11.04 -11.67 -8.44
C VAL A 49 10.40 -12.16 -7.14
N LEU A 50 10.92 -11.68 -6.01
CA LEU A 50 10.46 -12.03 -4.68
C LEU A 50 9.53 -10.98 -4.07
N ALA A 51 8.81 -10.22 -4.90
CA ALA A 51 8.03 -9.05 -4.47
C ALA A 51 7.16 -9.30 -3.23
N PRO A 52 6.39 -10.40 -3.10
CA PRO A 52 5.57 -10.63 -1.91
C PRO A 52 6.40 -10.75 -0.61
N ILE A 53 7.57 -11.37 -0.70
CA ILE A 53 8.47 -11.57 0.44
C ILE A 53 9.18 -10.26 0.77
N VAL A 54 9.64 -9.56 -0.26
CA VAL A 54 10.33 -8.27 -0.11
C VAL A 54 9.41 -7.22 0.51
N PHE A 55 8.17 -7.12 0.02
CA PHE A 55 7.18 -6.18 0.56
C PHE A 55 7.02 -6.38 2.08
N VAL A 56 6.97 -7.62 2.56
CA VAL A 56 6.82 -7.86 4.00
C VAL A 56 8.11 -7.64 4.80
N ILE A 57 9.29 -7.96 4.25
CA ILE A 57 10.53 -8.05 5.06
C ILE A 57 11.45 -6.83 4.89
N ALA A 58 11.59 -6.32 3.66
CA ALA A 58 12.46 -5.20 3.35
C ALA A 58 12.22 -3.94 4.19
N PRO A 59 10.97 -3.51 4.50
CA PRO A 59 10.76 -2.33 5.33
C PRO A 59 11.31 -2.49 6.75
N TRP A 60 11.18 -3.68 7.35
CA TRP A 60 11.74 -3.99 8.67
C TRP A 60 13.26 -4.00 8.64
N TYR A 61 13.83 -4.63 7.63
CA TYR A 61 15.27 -4.66 7.45
C TYR A 61 15.84 -3.25 7.26
N ALA A 62 15.21 -2.43 6.43
CA ALA A 62 15.60 -1.03 6.20
C ALA A 62 15.58 -0.20 7.50
N GLY A 63 14.53 -0.35 8.31
CA GLY A 63 14.42 0.33 9.60
C GLY A 63 15.45 -0.15 10.62
N LEU A 64 15.54 -1.47 10.83
CA LEU A 64 16.36 -2.07 11.90
C LEU A 64 17.85 -2.04 11.60
N ALA A 65 18.27 -2.31 10.36
CA ALA A 65 19.68 -2.41 10.00
C ALA A 65 20.28 -1.06 9.57
N HIS A 66 19.48 -0.18 8.96
CA HIS A 66 19.97 1.05 8.32
C HIS A 66 19.35 2.34 8.89
N GLY A 67 18.40 2.24 9.83
CA GLY A 67 17.69 3.39 10.38
C GLY A 67 16.76 4.08 9.37
N PHE A 68 16.51 3.47 8.21
CA PHE A 68 15.64 4.00 7.16
C PHE A 68 14.21 3.52 7.39
N TRP A 69 13.47 4.24 8.24
CA TRP A 69 12.11 3.86 8.66
C TRP A 69 11.02 4.21 7.66
N TRP A 70 11.32 4.99 6.62
CA TRP A 70 10.30 5.47 5.68
C TRP A 70 9.54 4.37 4.94
N PRO A 71 10.16 3.29 4.43
CA PRO A 71 9.42 2.20 3.81
C PRO A 71 8.39 1.59 4.77
N LEU A 72 8.80 1.31 6.01
CA LEU A 72 7.92 0.77 7.06
C LEU A 72 6.75 1.70 7.40
N ILE A 73 7.02 3.00 7.56
CA ILE A 73 5.98 3.99 7.88
C ILE A 73 4.97 4.12 6.74
N VAL A 74 5.44 4.21 5.49
CA VAL A 74 4.57 4.39 4.32
C VAL A 74 3.76 3.14 4.05
N GLU A 75 4.38 1.96 4.18
CA GLU A 75 3.70 0.70 3.94
C GLU A 75 2.69 0.38 5.06
N TYR A 76 3.15 0.13 6.28
CA TYR A 76 2.24 -0.26 7.36
C TYR A 76 1.35 0.89 7.84
N GLY A 77 1.86 2.11 7.85
CA GLY A 77 1.05 3.29 8.18
C GLY A 77 -0.01 3.56 7.11
N GLY A 78 0.33 3.39 5.83
CA GLY A 78 -0.62 3.50 4.72
C GLY A 78 -1.72 2.44 4.80
N LEU A 79 -1.38 1.19 5.14
CA LEU A 79 -2.37 0.12 5.37
C LEU A 79 -3.36 0.48 6.48
N ILE A 80 -2.88 1.03 7.60
CA ILE A 80 -3.75 1.45 8.71
C ILE A 80 -4.72 2.53 8.25
N VAL A 81 -4.22 3.54 7.54
CA VAL A 81 -5.05 4.64 7.02
C VAL A 81 -6.08 4.12 6.01
N LEU A 82 -5.66 3.28 5.05
CA LEU A 82 -6.55 2.70 4.05
C LEU A 82 -7.62 1.80 4.67
N ALA A 83 -7.26 1.00 5.67
CA ALA A 83 -8.21 0.15 6.39
C ALA A 83 -9.27 0.99 7.12
N LEU A 84 -8.86 2.08 7.78
CA LEU A 84 -9.79 3.02 8.43
C LEU A 84 -10.71 3.71 7.42
N LEU A 85 -10.16 4.17 6.29
CA LEU A 85 -10.95 4.79 5.23
C LEU A 85 -11.98 3.82 4.65
N PHE A 86 -11.59 2.57 4.42
CA PHE A 86 -12.48 1.53 3.93
C PHE A 86 -13.62 1.26 4.92
N PHE A 87 -13.31 1.03 6.20
CA PHE A 87 -14.31 0.82 7.25
C PHE A 87 -15.28 2.00 7.38
N LEU A 88 -14.78 3.24 7.34
CA LEU A 88 -15.62 4.44 7.40
C LEU A 88 -16.52 4.56 6.15
N THR A 89 -15.98 4.24 4.98
CA THR A 89 -16.73 4.26 3.72
C THR A 89 -17.86 3.23 3.74
N GLU A 90 -17.61 2.00 4.20
CA GLU A 90 -18.64 0.98 4.41
C GLU A 90 -19.71 1.44 5.40
N LYS A 91 -19.32 2.05 6.52
CA LYS A 91 -20.28 2.52 7.53
C LYS A 91 -21.14 3.68 7.03
N LEU A 92 -20.59 4.57 6.20
CA LEU A 92 -21.29 5.78 5.72
C LEU A 92 -22.12 5.52 4.46
N LEU A 93 -21.67 4.60 3.59
CA LEU A 93 -22.22 4.39 2.25
C LEU A 93 -22.68 2.96 1.99
N GLY A 94 -22.31 2.01 2.86
CA GLY A 94 -22.90 0.68 2.87
C GLY A 94 -24.41 0.80 3.03
N ALA A 95 -25.14 0.19 2.10
CA ALA A 95 -26.58 0.18 2.16
C ALA A 95 -27.03 -0.50 3.48
N PRO A 96 -27.96 0.10 4.24
CA PRO A 96 -28.80 -0.70 5.11
C PRO A 96 -29.74 -1.49 4.19
N ASP A 97 -29.37 -2.73 3.89
CA ASP A 97 -30.26 -3.78 3.42
C ASP A 97 -29.92 -5.06 4.19
#